data_AF-A0A2G1YVX8-F1
#
_entry.id   AF-A0A2G1YVX8-F1
#
_cell.length_a   1.000
_cell.length_b   1.000
_cell.length_c   1.000
_cell.angle_alpha   90.00
_cell.angle_beta   90.00
_cell.angle_gamma   90.00
#
_symmetry.space_group_name_H-M   'P 1'
#
loop_
_entity.id
_entity.type
_entity.pdbx_description
1 polymer ?
#
loop_
_entity_poly.entity_id
_entity_poly.type
_entity_poly.pdbx_seq_one_letter_code
_entity_poly.pdbx_strand_id
1 'polypeptide(L)'
;MIKKDKCLILIKANPHLSSSHFETVCCAGVGEDGKWRRQYPVSFRILEDAQKFKRWSWIEYNFIKPKNDDRKESQKVQDNSISVIGQAKPKDRTRSLQALTFNSFSKPEENSDSLTLIRPTSSNFSWKRRHPEELARTEAKHTAIANQMSLFSNDTKPLLQCPYSFHFSWVDEYGNEKKHTCDDWESSATFFNRRKFLGSEEAALQSMSETFNQDYPEKGMVLAFSTHSRRIWQWLLVGILRADLPESDLLL
;
A
#
# COMPACT_ATOMS: atom_id res chain seq x y z
N MET A 1 19.83 -17.54 7.48
CA MET A 1 20.68 -16.44 7.99
C MET A 1 19.84 -15.18 8.06
N ILE A 2 19.82 -14.52 9.21
CA ILE A 2 19.16 -13.22 9.38
C ILE A 2 20.02 -12.17 8.72
N LYS A 3 19.39 -11.27 7.96
CA LYS A 3 20.00 -10.13 7.30
C LYS A 3 19.34 -8.85 7.80
N LYS A 4 20.02 -7.73 7.63
CA LYS A 4 19.55 -6.39 7.98
C LYS A 4 19.37 -5.57 6.71
N ASP A 5 18.33 -4.77 6.65
CA ASP A 5 18.05 -3.87 5.50
C ASP A 5 17.43 -2.56 5.97
N LYS A 6 17.43 -1.58 5.07
CA LYS A 6 16.69 -0.32 5.22
C LYS A 6 15.76 -0.14 4.05
N CYS A 7 14.55 0.35 4.33
CA CYS A 7 13.53 0.52 3.31
C CYS A 7 12.74 1.80 3.54
N LEU A 8 12.56 2.56 2.46
CA LEU A 8 11.63 3.66 2.39
C LEU A 8 10.24 3.13 2.07
N ILE A 9 9.33 3.17 3.03
CA ILE A 9 7.99 2.60 2.89
C ILE A 9 7.14 3.43 1.92
N LEU A 10 6.60 2.77 0.91
CA LEU A 10 5.70 3.39 -0.07
C LEU A 10 4.25 2.95 0.12
N ILE A 11 4.03 1.65 0.28
CA ILE A 11 2.68 1.06 0.24
C ILE A 11 2.48 0.06 1.37
N LYS A 12 1.22 -0.02 1.83
CA LYS A 12 0.72 -0.99 2.79
C LYS A 12 -0.59 -1.50 2.25
N ALA A 13 -0.70 -2.81 1.99
CA ALA A 13 -1.98 -3.40 1.64
C ALA A 13 -2.94 -3.37 2.84
N ASN A 14 -4.24 -3.51 2.61
CA ASN A 14 -5.16 -3.79 3.71
C ASN A 14 -4.75 -5.08 4.45
N PRO A 15 -5.01 -5.21 5.76
CA PRO A 15 -4.58 -6.36 6.51
C PRO A 15 -5.47 -7.53 6.14
N HIS A 16 -4.81 -8.62 5.79
CA HIS A 16 -5.49 -9.88 5.51
C HIS A 16 -5.30 -10.81 6.70
N LEU A 17 -6.32 -11.62 6.97
CA LEU A 17 -6.26 -12.65 8.00
C LEU A 17 -5.28 -13.73 7.57
N SER A 18 -4.22 -13.95 8.35
CA SER A 18 -3.30 -15.06 8.13
C SER A 18 -3.87 -16.38 8.65
N SER A 19 -3.40 -17.49 8.11
CA SER A 19 -3.72 -18.84 8.63
C SER A 19 -3.22 -19.06 10.06
N SER A 20 -2.30 -18.23 10.54
CA SER A 20 -1.79 -18.22 11.91
C SER A 20 -2.64 -17.40 12.89
N HIS A 21 -3.83 -16.92 12.48
CA HIS A 21 -4.79 -16.19 13.32
C HIS A 21 -4.34 -14.77 13.74
N PHE A 22 -3.35 -14.19 13.06
CA PHE A 22 -2.99 -12.78 13.19
C PHE A 22 -3.33 -12.02 11.92
N GLU A 23 -3.71 -10.74 12.05
CA GLU A 23 -3.80 -9.83 10.91
C GLU A 23 -2.40 -9.49 10.40
N THR A 24 -2.17 -9.70 9.11
CA THR A 24 -0.87 -9.43 8.47
C THR A 24 -1.03 -8.48 7.32
N VAL A 25 -0.08 -7.55 7.21
CA VAL A 25 -0.01 -6.58 6.13
C VAL A 25 1.18 -6.92 5.24
N CYS A 26 0.99 -6.81 3.92
CA CYS A 26 2.10 -6.73 2.98
C CYS A 26 2.53 -5.26 2.88
N CYS A 27 3.76 -4.97 3.29
CA CYS A 27 4.36 -3.65 3.11
C CYS A 27 5.34 -3.71 1.95
N ALA A 28 5.45 -2.65 1.17
CA ALA A 28 6.52 -2.54 0.20
C ALA A 28 7.10 -1.14 0.10
N GLY A 29 8.34 -1.09 -0.34
CA GLY A 29 9.09 0.13 -0.45
C GLY A 29 10.39 -0.06 -1.21
N VAL A 30 11.28 0.92 -1.10
CA VAL A 30 12.53 1.00 -1.86
C VAL A 30 13.71 0.93 -0.91
N GLY A 31 14.66 0.04 -1.18
CA GLY A 31 15.92 -0.03 -0.46
C GLY A 31 16.84 1.16 -0.76
N GLU A 32 17.93 1.30 0.00
CA GLU A 32 18.98 2.30 -0.30
C GLU A 32 19.64 2.07 -1.67
N ASP A 33 19.55 0.84 -2.19
CA ASP A 33 20.02 0.46 -3.52
C ASP A 33 19.03 0.79 -4.66
N GLY A 34 17.92 1.46 -4.35
CA GLY A 34 16.89 1.84 -5.33
C GLY A 34 16.01 0.68 -5.79
N LYS A 35 16.11 -0.51 -5.18
CA LYS A 35 15.33 -1.68 -5.59
C LYS A 35 14.15 -1.92 -4.65
N TRP A 36 13.13 -2.59 -5.17
CA TRP A 36 11.98 -3.01 -4.37
C TRP A 36 12.36 -3.87 -3.17
N ARG A 37 11.58 -3.73 -2.11
CA ARG A 37 11.54 -4.58 -0.92
C ARG A 37 10.09 -4.88 -0.57
N ARG A 38 9.73 -6.16 -0.55
CA ARG A 38 8.43 -6.65 -0.10
C ARG A 38 8.60 -7.28 1.27
N GLN A 39 8.04 -6.63 2.27
CA GLN A 39 8.04 -7.08 3.65
C GLN A 39 6.74 -7.83 3.91
N TYR A 40 6.83 -9.15 4.11
CA TYR A 40 5.67 -9.98 4.40
C TYR A 40 6.03 -11.25 5.18
N PRO A 41 5.22 -11.65 6.17
CA PRO A 41 4.14 -10.87 6.79
C PRO A 41 4.68 -9.78 7.71
N VAL A 42 3.93 -8.68 7.88
CA VAL A 42 4.15 -7.68 8.93
C VAL A 42 2.90 -7.60 9.81
N SER A 43 3.01 -7.86 11.11
CA SER A 43 1.88 -7.80 12.06
C SER A 43 1.60 -6.36 12.51
N PHE A 44 1.42 -5.46 11.54
CA PHE A 44 1.50 -3.99 11.72
C PHE A 44 0.63 -3.43 12.85
N ARG A 45 -0.55 -4.00 13.08
CA ARG A 45 -1.51 -3.48 14.07
C ARG A 45 -1.11 -3.75 15.52
N ILE A 46 -0.35 -4.81 15.76
CA ILE A 46 0.11 -5.21 17.10
C ILE A 46 1.56 -4.82 17.36
N LEU A 47 2.21 -4.15 16.39
CA LEU A 47 3.50 -3.51 16.63
C LEU A 47 3.38 -2.47 17.74
N GLU A 48 4.47 -2.27 18.48
CA GLU A 48 4.56 -1.16 19.42
C GLU A 48 4.47 0.18 18.68
N ASP A 49 3.99 1.23 19.35
CA ASP A 49 3.76 2.52 18.70
C ASP A 49 5.04 3.12 18.12
N ALA A 50 6.20 2.90 18.76
CA ALA A 50 7.50 3.33 18.25
C ALA A 50 7.93 2.61 16.95
N GLN A 51 7.36 1.43 16.69
CA GLN A 51 7.64 0.63 15.49
C GLN A 51 6.67 0.92 14.36
N LYS A 52 5.51 1.55 14.64
CA LYS A 52 4.51 1.89 13.61
C LYS A 52 5.04 2.99 12.70
N PHE A 53 5.05 2.70 11.41
CA PHE A 53 5.54 3.60 10.38
C PHE A 53 4.43 4.10 9.44
N LYS A 54 4.67 5.29 8.89
CA LYS A 54 3.82 5.92 7.88
C LYS A 54 4.42 5.73 6.48
N ARG A 55 3.63 5.97 5.44
CA ARG A 55 4.17 6.18 4.10
C ARG A 55 5.28 7.25 4.15
N TRP A 56 6.36 7.03 3.42
CA TRP A 56 7.59 7.83 3.41
C TRP A 56 8.49 7.73 4.64
N SER A 57 8.22 6.78 5.55
CA SER A 57 9.16 6.48 6.63
C SER A 57 10.32 5.64 6.12
N TRP A 58 11.53 6.00 6.52
CA TRP A 58 12.66 5.08 6.48
C TRP A 58 12.58 4.16 7.69
N ILE A 59 12.60 2.87 7.45
CA ILE A 59 12.69 1.86 8.49
C ILE A 59 13.97 1.05 8.35
N GLU A 60 14.46 0.55 9.47
CA GLU A 60 15.50 -0.45 9.56
C GLU A 60 14.89 -1.71 10.17
N TYR A 61 15.25 -2.89 9.65
CA TYR A 61 14.67 -4.16 10.09
C TYR A 61 15.57 -5.34 9.77
N ASN A 62 15.34 -6.43 10.50
CA ASN A 62 15.92 -7.73 10.22
C ASN A 62 14.94 -8.60 9.43
N PHE A 63 15.47 -9.41 8.52
CA PHE A 63 14.67 -10.31 7.70
C PHE A 63 15.39 -11.62 7.37
N ILE A 64 14.63 -12.62 6.94
CA ILE A 64 15.14 -13.84 6.30
C ILE A 64 14.52 -13.97 4.91
N LYS A 65 15.21 -14.68 4.01
CA LYS A 65 14.61 -15.08 2.74
C LYS A 65 13.45 -16.06 3.02
N PRO A 66 12.23 -15.79 2.52
CA PRO A 66 11.12 -16.71 2.68
C PRO A 66 11.37 -18.02 1.90
N LYS A 67 10.81 -19.13 2.40
CA LYS A 67 10.94 -20.45 1.76
C LYS A 67 9.93 -20.67 0.63
N ASN A 68 8.78 -20.01 0.70
CA ASN A 68 7.61 -20.26 -0.15
C ASN A 68 7.27 -19.05 -1.05
N ASP A 69 8.25 -18.20 -1.31
CA ASP A 69 8.12 -16.97 -2.07
C ASP A 69 9.47 -16.67 -2.73
N ASP A 70 9.53 -16.86 -4.04
CA ASP A 70 10.74 -16.81 -4.86
C ASP A 70 10.99 -15.44 -5.49
N ARG A 71 10.02 -14.53 -5.36
CA ARG A 71 10.12 -13.14 -5.85
C ARG A 71 11.38 -12.47 -5.29
N LYS A 72 12.11 -11.78 -6.16
CA LYS A 72 13.45 -11.24 -5.88
C LYS A 72 13.48 -10.27 -4.71
N GLU A 73 12.36 -9.59 -4.46
CA GLU A 73 12.21 -8.56 -3.44
C GLU A 73 11.59 -9.06 -2.13
N SER A 74 11.19 -10.33 -2.04
CA SER A 74 10.49 -10.88 -0.88
C SER A 74 11.39 -11.07 0.35
N GLN A 75 10.93 -10.50 1.47
CA GLN A 75 11.64 -10.49 2.75
C GLN A 75 10.68 -10.83 3.88
N LYS A 76 10.95 -11.93 4.58
CA LYS A 76 10.21 -12.30 5.80
C LYS A 76 10.79 -11.55 6.99
N VAL A 77 10.11 -10.47 7.37
CA VAL A 77 10.54 -9.54 8.42
C VAL A 77 10.43 -10.19 9.80
N GLN A 78 11.31 -9.77 10.71
CA GLN A 78 11.21 -10.03 12.14
C GLN A 78 10.56 -8.78 12.78
N ASP A 79 9.26 -8.82 13.05
CA ASP A 79 8.45 -7.66 13.45
C ASP A 79 9.05 -6.87 14.64
N ASN A 80 9.60 -7.57 15.63
CA ASN A 80 10.25 -6.98 16.81
C ASN A 80 11.55 -6.21 16.51
N SER A 81 12.11 -6.34 15.31
CA SER A 81 13.34 -5.64 14.91
C SER A 81 13.08 -4.34 14.14
N ILE A 82 11.82 -4.04 13.82
CA ILE A 82 11.47 -2.85 13.04
C ILE A 82 11.75 -1.61 13.89
N SER A 83 12.48 -0.66 13.32
CA SER A 83 12.75 0.65 13.89
C SER A 83 12.53 1.74 12.85
N VAL A 84 11.83 2.82 13.22
CA VAL A 84 11.64 3.99 12.36
C VAL A 84 12.84 4.91 12.52
N ILE A 85 13.65 5.03 11.48
CA ILE A 85 14.94 5.76 11.51
C ILE A 85 14.87 7.14 10.84
N GLY A 86 13.74 7.50 10.23
CA GLY A 86 13.55 8.82 9.64
C GLY A 86 12.35 8.95 8.72
N GLN A 87 12.24 10.10 8.06
CA GLN A 87 11.23 10.41 7.05
C GLN A 87 11.92 10.94 5.78
N ALA A 88 11.45 10.52 4.61
CA ALA A 88 11.97 11.06 3.35
C ALA A 88 11.51 12.51 3.14
N LYS A 89 12.48 13.36 2.77
CA LYS A 89 12.24 14.73 2.31
C LYS A 89 11.48 14.69 0.98
N PRO A 90 10.63 15.69 0.67
CA PRO A 90 9.85 15.71 -0.58
C PRO A 90 10.67 15.40 -1.84
N LYS A 91 11.85 16.02 -2.00
CA LYS A 91 12.75 15.77 -3.13
C LYS A 91 13.21 14.31 -3.30
N ASP A 92 13.36 13.59 -2.20
CA ASP A 92 13.85 12.21 -2.21
C ASP A 92 12.71 11.24 -2.59
N ARG A 93 11.45 11.67 -2.42
CA ARG A 93 10.26 10.87 -2.76
C ARG A 93 10.19 10.65 -4.26
N THR A 94 10.16 11.72 -5.05
CA THR A 94 10.08 11.64 -6.52
C THR A 94 11.23 10.82 -7.09
N ARG A 95 12.46 11.09 -6.65
CA ARG A 95 13.64 10.33 -7.09
C ARG A 95 13.52 8.84 -6.82
N SER A 96 12.97 8.46 -5.65
CA SER A 96 12.78 7.05 -5.28
C SER A 96 11.75 6.34 -6.15
N LEU A 97 10.77 7.08 -6.70
CA LEU A 97 9.73 6.51 -7.56
C LEU A 97 10.15 6.42 -9.02
N GLN A 98 10.99 7.34 -9.51
CA GLN A 98 11.27 7.49 -10.94
C GLN A 98 11.81 6.22 -11.60
N ALA A 99 12.78 5.55 -10.98
CA ALA A 99 13.38 4.31 -11.52
C ALA A 99 12.44 3.09 -11.45
N LEU A 100 11.34 3.18 -10.70
CA LEU A 100 10.37 2.10 -10.50
C LEU A 100 9.06 2.35 -11.25
N THR A 101 8.96 3.51 -11.92
CA THR A 101 7.77 3.95 -12.64
C THR A 101 7.87 3.63 -14.11
N PHE A 102 6.87 2.92 -14.60
CA PHE A 102 6.66 2.60 -16.01
C PHE A 102 5.33 3.21 -16.48
N ASN A 103 5.06 3.18 -17.78
CA ASN A 103 3.79 3.67 -18.32
C ASN A 103 2.82 2.54 -18.71
N SER A 104 3.26 1.29 -18.59
CA SER A 104 2.49 0.06 -18.85
C SER A 104 3.09 -1.15 -18.12
N PHE A 105 2.37 -2.27 -18.12
CA PHE A 105 2.85 -3.52 -17.51
C PHE A 105 3.86 -4.29 -18.37
N SER A 106 4.04 -3.94 -19.64
CA SER A 106 4.89 -4.71 -20.57
C SER A 106 6.31 -4.89 -20.05
N LYS A 107 6.95 -3.80 -19.58
CA LYS A 107 8.33 -3.85 -19.08
C LYS A 107 8.45 -4.60 -17.73
N PRO A 108 7.60 -4.34 -16.73
CA PRO A 108 7.53 -5.17 -15.53
C PRO A 108 7.34 -6.66 -15.82
N GLU A 109 6.46 -7.02 -16.76
CA GLU A 109 6.19 -8.42 -17.11
C GLU A 109 7.38 -9.09 -17.80
N GLU A 110 8.04 -8.41 -18.74
CA GLU A 110 9.30 -8.88 -19.35
C GLU A 110 10.39 -9.13 -18.30
N ASN A 111 10.48 -8.27 -17.29
CA ASN A 111 11.47 -8.37 -16.21
C ASN A 111 11.08 -9.39 -15.13
N SER A 112 9.90 -10.03 -15.25
CA SER A 112 9.31 -10.87 -14.21
C SER A 112 9.21 -10.13 -12.86
N ASP A 113 8.89 -8.84 -12.89
CA ASP A 113 8.65 -8.03 -11.72
C ASP A 113 7.31 -8.39 -11.07
N SER A 114 7.27 -8.39 -9.73
CA SER A 114 6.06 -8.59 -8.93
C SER A 114 5.60 -7.32 -8.20
N LEU A 115 6.35 -6.23 -8.32
CA LEU A 115 6.01 -4.90 -7.85
C LEU A 115 6.37 -3.89 -8.93
N THR A 116 5.49 -2.92 -9.16
CA THR A 116 5.74 -1.85 -10.11
C THR A 116 4.93 -0.59 -9.77
N LEU A 117 5.38 0.56 -10.24
CA LEU A 117 4.59 1.77 -10.29
C LEU A 117 4.22 2.03 -11.74
N ILE A 118 2.95 2.33 -12.00
CA ILE A 118 2.48 2.74 -13.31
C ILE A 118 2.04 4.19 -13.27
N ARG A 119 2.54 5.00 -14.20
CA ARG A 119 2.01 6.33 -14.48
C ARG A 119 0.94 6.20 -15.56
N PRO A 120 -0.35 6.38 -15.21
CA PRO A 120 -1.41 6.35 -16.21
C PRO A 120 -1.39 7.63 -17.05
N THR A 121 -1.83 7.54 -18.30
CA THR A 121 -2.07 8.72 -19.16
C THR A 121 -3.33 9.48 -18.73
N SER A 122 -4.32 8.74 -18.25
CA SER A 122 -5.51 9.28 -17.59
C SER A 122 -6.03 8.30 -16.55
N SER A 123 -6.69 8.81 -15.52
CA SER A 123 -7.27 8.00 -14.44
C SER A 123 -8.57 8.60 -13.92
N ASN A 124 -9.49 7.74 -13.51
CA ASN A 124 -10.73 8.08 -12.86
C ASN A 124 -10.91 7.23 -11.59
N PHE A 125 -10.96 7.90 -10.45
CA PHE A 125 -11.32 7.37 -9.16
C PHE A 125 -12.84 7.36 -8.98
N SER A 126 -13.36 6.23 -8.54
CA SER A 126 -14.76 6.04 -8.17
C SER A 126 -14.88 5.12 -6.95
N TRP A 127 -16.04 5.14 -6.30
CA TRP A 127 -16.31 4.33 -5.11
C TRP A 127 -17.67 3.65 -5.21
N LYS A 128 -17.79 2.51 -4.52
CA LYS A 128 -19.05 1.78 -4.37
C LYS A 128 -19.24 1.40 -2.91
N ARG A 129 -20.45 1.60 -2.38
CA ARG A 129 -20.79 1.10 -1.04
C ARG A 129 -20.81 -0.43 -1.08
N ARG A 130 -20.14 -1.06 -0.12
CA ARG A 130 -20.11 -2.51 0.05
C ARG A 130 -21.45 -3.00 0.59
N HIS A 131 -21.80 -4.25 0.30
CA HIS A 131 -23.05 -4.81 0.81
C HIS A 131 -22.98 -4.97 2.34
N PRO A 132 -24.03 -4.61 3.10
CA PRO A 132 -24.02 -4.71 4.56
C PRO A 132 -23.66 -6.11 5.07
N GLU A 133 -24.13 -7.16 4.39
CA GLU A 133 -23.84 -8.56 4.75
C GLU A 133 -22.35 -8.91 4.59
N GLU A 134 -21.69 -8.38 3.56
CA GLU A 134 -20.26 -8.60 3.35
C GLU A 134 -19.43 -7.91 4.43
N LEU A 135 -19.84 -6.70 4.83
CA LEU A 135 -19.22 -5.96 5.92
C LEU A 135 -19.40 -6.70 7.24
N ALA A 136 -20.63 -7.08 7.59
CA ALA A 136 -20.93 -7.82 8.82
C ALA A 136 -20.16 -9.14 8.90
N ARG A 137 -20.08 -9.90 7.80
CA ARG A 137 -19.28 -11.14 7.74
C ARG A 137 -17.80 -10.88 7.96
N THR A 138 -17.27 -9.79 7.42
CA THR A 138 -15.85 -9.43 7.57
C THR A 138 -15.57 -8.96 8.99
N GLU A 139 -16.41 -8.08 9.54
CA GLU A 139 -16.33 -7.60 10.92
C GLU A 139 -16.43 -8.74 11.94
N ALA A 140 -17.33 -9.71 11.72
CA ALA A 140 -17.46 -10.88 12.58
C ALA A 140 -16.16 -11.72 12.60
N LYS A 141 -15.53 -11.92 11.44
CA LYS A 141 -14.23 -12.62 11.35
C LYS A 141 -13.11 -11.88 12.08
N HIS A 142 -13.02 -10.56 11.89
CA HIS A 142 -12.02 -9.73 12.57
C HIS A 142 -12.25 -9.67 14.08
N THR A 143 -13.52 -9.61 14.52
CA THR A 143 -13.89 -9.57 15.95
C THR A 143 -13.59 -10.90 16.64
N ALA A 144 -13.90 -12.03 15.99
CA ALA A 144 -13.60 -13.35 16.54
C ALA A 144 -12.09 -13.52 16.81
N ILE A 145 -11.25 -13.03 15.88
CA ILE A 145 -9.79 -13.08 16.02
C ILE A 145 -9.29 -12.13 17.09
N ALA A 146 -9.80 -10.89 17.13
CA ALA A 146 -9.47 -9.92 18.18
C ALA A 146 -9.75 -10.48 19.58
N ASN A 147 -10.90 -11.13 19.77
CA ASN A 147 -11.28 -11.75 21.04
C ASN A 147 -10.41 -12.96 21.39
N GLN A 148 -9.95 -13.73 20.41
CA GLN A 148 -9.02 -14.83 20.65
C GLN A 148 -7.63 -14.31 21.05
N MET A 149 -7.22 -13.18 20.47
CA MET A 149 -5.92 -12.54 20.70
C MET A 149 -5.83 -11.80 22.05
N SER A 150 -6.92 -11.20 22.52
CA SER A 150 -6.95 -10.53 23.83
C SER A 150 -6.70 -11.50 25.00
N LEU A 151 -6.96 -12.81 24.81
CA LEU A 151 -6.63 -13.86 25.78
C LEU A 151 -5.12 -14.07 25.96
N PHE A 152 -4.29 -13.64 25.00
CA PHE A 152 -2.86 -13.94 24.95
C PHE A 152 -1.95 -12.70 24.97
N SER A 153 -2.42 -11.55 25.45
CA SER A 153 -1.63 -10.33 25.79
C SER A 153 -1.59 -9.19 24.77
N ASN A 154 -2.71 -8.81 24.14
CA ASN A 154 -2.86 -7.45 23.57
C ASN A 154 -4.34 -7.12 23.35
N ASP A 155 -4.80 -5.97 23.86
CA ASP A 155 -6.14 -5.38 23.62
C ASP A 155 -6.30 -4.91 22.16
N THR A 156 -6.20 -5.85 21.23
CA THR A 156 -6.30 -5.57 19.81
C THR A 156 -7.77 -5.33 19.48
N LYS A 157 -8.16 -4.05 19.39
CA LYS A 157 -9.52 -3.69 18.95
C LYS A 157 -9.82 -4.32 17.58
N PRO A 158 -11.07 -4.71 17.26
CA PRO A 158 -11.42 -5.15 15.93
C PRO A 158 -11.07 -4.10 14.86
N LEU A 159 -10.59 -4.53 13.70
CA LEU A 159 -10.34 -3.61 12.58
C LEU A 159 -11.68 -3.11 12.02
N LEU A 160 -11.91 -1.80 12.11
CA LEU A 160 -13.07 -1.18 11.49
C LEU A 160 -12.99 -1.35 9.97
N GLN A 161 -14.01 -1.95 9.38
CA GLN A 161 -14.07 -2.20 7.94
C GLN A 161 -14.52 -0.95 7.21
N CYS A 162 -13.78 -0.57 6.16
CA CYS A 162 -14.20 0.53 5.29
C CYS A 162 -15.52 0.13 4.58
N PRO A 163 -16.59 0.93 4.69
CA PRO A 163 -17.88 0.61 4.09
C PRO A 163 -17.90 0.79 2.56
N TYR A 164 -16.82 1.32 1.99
CA TYR A 164 -16.67 1.56 0.56
C TYR A 164 -15.52 0.77 -0.02
N SER A 165 -15.71 0.29 -1.25
CA SER A 165 -14.63 -0.16 -2.13
C SER A 165 -14.27 0.94 -3.10
N PHE A 166 -12.97 1.16 -3.26
CA PHE A 166 -12.39 2.20 -4.11
C PHE A 166 -11.89 1.58 -5.41
N HIS A 167 -12.13 2.25 -6.53
CA HIS A 167 -11.81 1.74 -7.86
C HIS A 167 -11.12 2.81 -8.69
N PHE A 168 -10.18 2.38 -9.52
CA PHE A 168 -9.53 3.20 -10.53
C PHE A 168 -9.76 2.59 -11.91
N SER A 169 -10.34 3.39 -12.80
CA SER A 169 -10.27 3.15 -14.25
C SER A 169 -9.13 4.00 -14.79
N TRP A 170 -8.21 3.44 -15.55
CA TRP A 170 -7.04 4.16 -16.05
C TRP A 170 -6.59 3.65 -17.41
N VAL A 171 -5.84 4.49 -18.11
CA VAL A 171 -5.35 4.23 -19.47
C VAL A 171 -3.82 4.17 -19.43
N ASP A 172 -3.24 3.14 -20.05
CA ASP A 172 -1.79 3.01 -20.21
C ASP A 172 -1.25 3.83 -21.40
N GLU A 173 0.06 3.78 -21.65
CA GLU A 173 0.68 4.49 -22.78
C GLU A 173 0.20 4.04 -24.17
N TYR A 174 -0.37 2.83 -24.26
CA TYR A 174 -0.86 2.26 -25.51
C TYR A 174 -2.37 2.49 -25.72
N GLY A 175 -3.03 3.22 -24.82
CA GLY A 175 -4.46 3.49 -24.90
C GLY A 175 -5.34 2.36 -24.34
N ASN A 176 -4.77 1.35 -23.66
CA ASN A 176 -5.59 0.28 -23.09
C ASN A 176 -6.25 0.74 -21.78
N GLU A 177 -7.57 0.66 -21.74
CA GLU A 177 -8.33 0.86 -20.51
C GLU A 177 -8.21 -0.33 -19.56
N LYS A 178 -7.91 -0.04 -18.29
CA LYS A 178 -7.80 -1.03 -17.21
C LYS A 178 -8.58 -0.57 -16.00
N LYS A 179 -9.09 -1.53 -15.22
CA LYS A 179 -9.88 -1.26 -14.02
C LYS A 179 -9.38 -2.08 -12.86
N HIS A 180 -9.11 -1.45 -11.72
CA HIS A 180 -8.66 -2.13 -10.51
C HIS A 180 -9.37 -1.60 -9.28
N THR A 181 -9.75 -2.51 -8.39
CA THR A 181 -10.11 -2.19 -7.00
C THR A 181 -8.84 -1.94 -6.21
N CYS A 182 -8.81 -0.85 -5.45
CA CYS A 182 -7.70 -0.46 -4.61
C CYS A 182 -7.73 -1.21 -3.27
N ASP A 183 -6.69 -1.99 -3.00
CA ASP A 183 -6.46 -2.71 -1.74
C ASP A 183 -5.39 -2.00 -0.87
N ASP A 184 -5.31 -0.66 -0.94
CA ASP A 184 -4.39 0.17 -0.17
C ASP A 184 -4.98 0.52 1.20
N TRP A 185 -4.22 0.24 2.26
CA TRP A 185 -4.54 0.66 3.63
C TRP A 185 -4.70 2.17 3.74
N GLU A 186 -3.85 2.93 3.05
CA GLU A 186 -3.83 4.40 3.16
C GLU A 186 -5.11 5.01 2.58
N SER A 187 -5.74 4.38 1.58
CA SER A 187 -7.04 4.82 1.04
C SER A 187 -8.17 4.67 2.06
N SER A 188 -8.25 3.52 2.73
CA SER A 188 -9.23 3.29 3.81
C SER A 188 -8.96 4.18 5.03
N ALA A 189 -7.68 4.36 5.41
CA ALA A 189 -7.30 5.27 6.49
C ALA A 189 -7.65 6.74 6.16
N THR A 190 -7.43 7.15 4.91
CA THR A 190 -7.79 8.49 4.43
C THR A 190 -9.28 8.75 4.55
N PHE A 191 -10.12 7.78 4.15
CA PHE A 191 -11.57 7.87 4.32
C PHE A 191 -11.97 8.11 5.78
N PHE A 192 -11.49 7.27 6.71
CA PHE A 192 -11.83 7.41 8.12
C PHE A 192 -11.35 8.73 8.73
N ASN A 193 -10.13 9.16 8.38
CA ASN A 193 -9.58 10.43 8.85
C ASN A 193 -10.40 11.63 8.34
N ARG A 194 -10.75 11.64 7.05
CA ARG A 194 -11.55 12.72 6.45
C ARG A 194 -12.97 12.71 6.95
N ARG A 195 -13.61 11.54 7.11
CA ARG A 195 -14.94 11.41 7.72
C ARG A 195 -14.95 12.01 9.13
N LYS A 196 -13.93 11.72 9.93
CA LYS A 196 -13.79 12.29 11.29
C LYS A 196 -13.64 13.82 11.27
N PHE A 197 -12.86 14.35 10.34
CA PHE A 197 -12.57 15.79 10.26
C PHE A 197 -13.68 16.62 9.60
N LEU A 198 -14.27 16.10 8.53
CA LEU A 198 -15.30 16.79 7.72
C LEU A 198 -16.74 16.51 8.19
N GLY A 199 -16.94 15.50 9.05
CA GLY A 199 -18.21 15.25 9.73
C GLY A 199 -19.23 14.39 8.97
N SER A 200 -19.00 14.04 7.70
CA SER A 200 -19.88 13.13 6.94
C SER A 200 -19.11 12.20 6.00
N GLU A 201 -19.76 11.11 5.57
CA GLU A 201 -19.19 10.16 4.61
C GLU A 201 -19.12 10.79 3.21
N GLU A 202 -20.16 11.54 2.83
CA GLU A 202 -20.27 12.24 1.56
C GLU A 202 -19.15 13.27 1.39
N ALA A 203 -18.88 14.09 2.42
CA ALA A 203 -17.80 15.06 2.37
C ALA A 203 -16.42 14.39 2.30
N ALA A 204 -16.24 13.27 3.01
CA ALA A 204 -15.00 12.49 2.94
C ALA A 204 -14.74 11.93 1.53
N LEU A 205 -15.77 11.36 0.91
CA LEU A 205 -15.69 10.78 -0.44
C LEU A 205 -15.49 11.86 -1.50
N GLN A 206 -16.19 12.99 -1.39
CA GLN A 206 -16.02 14.12 -2.29
C GLN A 206 -14.60 14.68 -2.21
N SER A 207 -14.08 14.88 -0.99
CA SER A 207 -12.69 15.29 -0.79
C SER A 207 -11.71 14.27 -1.40
N MET A 208 -11.96 12.97 -1.24
CA MET A 208 -11.14 11.92 -1.87
C MET A 208 -11.21 11.97 -3.39
N SER A 209 -12.39 12.24 -3.95
CA SER A 209 -12.59 12.46 -5.38
C SER A 209 -11.73 13.61 -5.88
N GLU A 210 -11.77 14.77 -5.22
CA GLU A 210 -10.92 15.93 -5.59
C GLU A 210 -9.44 15.58 -5.52
N THR A 211 -9.01 14.88 -4.47
CA THR A 211 -7.61 14.47 -4.32
C THR A 211 -7.16 13.53 -5.45
N PHE A 212 -7.95 12.51 -5.77
CA PHE A 212 -7.53 11.46 -6.70
C PHE A 212 -7.92 11.73 -8.16
N ASN A 213 -8.89 12.60 -8.44
CA ASN A 213 -9.27 12.98 -9.80
C ASN A 213 -8.66 14.30 -10.26
N GLN A 214 -8.14 15.14 -9.35
CA GLN A 214 -7.59 16.47 -9.70
C GLN A 214 -6.17 16.66 -9.16
N ASP A 215 -5.98 16.67 -7.83
CA ASP A 215 -4.67 17.00 -7.21
C ASP A 215 -3.56 16.02 -7.58
N TYR A 216 -3.82 14.72 -7.46
CA TYR A 216 -2.80 13.71 -7.74
C TYR A 216 -2.43 13.64 -9.22
N PRO A 217 -3.38 13.59 -10.19
CA PRO A 217 -3.04 13.62 -11.60
C PRO A 217 -2.17 14.83 -11.98
N GLU A 218 -2.52 16.03 -11.51
CA GLU A 218 -1.75 17.26 -11.75
C GLU A 218 -0.32 17.20 -11.16
N LYS A 219 -0.14 16.45 -10.07
CA LYS A 219 1.14 16.30 -9.35
C LYS A 219 1.85 14.98 -9.63
N GLY A 220 1.64 14.41 -10.82
CA GLY A 220 2.36 13.22 -11.25
C GLY A 220 1.94 11.95 -10.52
N MET A 221 0.64 11.66 -10.51
CA MET A 221 0.11 10.42 -9.93
C MET A 221 0.85 9.19 -10.47
N VAL A 222 1.15 8.26 -9.56
CA VAL A 222 1.53 6.90 -9.92
C VAL A 222 0.72 5.89 -9.11
N LEU A 223 0.29 4.83 -9.79
CA LEU A 223 -0.46 3.72 -9.24
C LEU A 223 0.51 2.59 -8.91
N ALA A 224 0.50 2.10 -7.67
CA ALA A 224 1.39 1.05 -7.22
C ALA A 224 0.71 -0.32 -7.32
N PHE A 225 1.35 -1.24 -8.00
CA PHE A 225 0.83 -2.58 -8.26
C PHE A 225 1.70 -3.67 -7.66
N SER A 226 1.03 -4.75 -7.24
CA SER A 226 1.65 -5.98 -6.77
C SER A 226 0.99 -7.18 -7.41
N THR A 227 1.76 -8.22 -7.71
CA THR A 227 1.19 -9.50 -8.13
C THR A 227 0.75 -10.35 -6.93
N HIS A 228 -0.21 -11.24 -7.17
CA HIS A 228 -0.62 -12.25 -6.19
C HIS A 228 0.36 -13.44 -6.22
N SER A 229 0.77 -13.95 -5.05
CA SER A 229 1.80 -15.00 -4.96
C SER A 229 1.45 -16.30 -5.71
N ARG A 230 0.16 -16.64 -5.82
CA ARG A 230 -0.33 -17.81 -6.57
C ARG A 230 -0.82 -17.51 -7.99
N ARG A 231 -0.96 -16.23 -8.33
CA ARG A 231 -1.50 -15.77 -9.62
C ARG A 231 -0.62 -14.61 -10.08
N ILE A 232 0.60 -14.96 -10.46
CA ILE A 232 1.66 -13.99 -10.75
C ILE A 232 1.33 -13.07 -11.94
N TRP A 233 0.40 -13.48 -12.80
CA TRP A 233 -0.13 -12.67 -13.91
C TRP A 233 -1.19 -11.64 -13.48
N GLN A 234 -1.68 -11.71 -12.24
CA GLN A 234 -2.74 -10.81 -11.76
C GLN A 234 -2.14 -9.65 -10.98
N TRP A 235 -2.19 -8.45 -11.56
CA TRP A 235 -1.82 -7.20 -10.90
C TRP A 235 -2.94 -6.66 -10.01
N LEU A 236 -2.60 -6.35 -8.76
CA LEU A 236 -3.47 -5.77 -7.74
C LEU A 236 -3.02 -4.35 -7.46
N LEU A 237 -3.96 -3.39 -7.49
CA LEU A 237 -3.69 -2.01 -7.10
C LEU A 237 -3.59 -1.94 -5.58
N VAL A 238 -2.41 -1.67 -5.07
CA VAL A 238 -2.07 -1.72 -3.63
C VAL A 238 -1.56 -0.39 -3.09
N GLY A 239 -1.55 0.66 -3.91
CA GLY A 239 -1.24 2.01 -3.47
C GLY A 239 -1.50 3.06 -4.54
N ILE A 240 -1.76 4.29 -4.09
CA ILE A 240 -1.81 5.47 -4.94
C ILE A 240 -0.81 6.48 -4.36
N LEU A 241 0.15 6.90 -5.18
CA LEU A 241 1.23 7.77 -4.76
C LEU A 241 1.24 9.03 -5.62
N ARG A 242 1.75 10.10 -5.00
CA ARG A 242 2.07 11.35 -5.67
C ARG A 242 3.58 11.36 -5.94
N ALA A 243 3.97 11.39 -7.20
CA ALA A 243 5.36 11.53 -7.62
C ALA A 243 5.54 12.94 -8.16
N ASP A 244 5.49 13.93 -7.25
CA ASP A 244 5.59 15.37 -7.56
C ASP A 244 6.57 15.57 -8.69
N LEU A 245 6.10 16.09 -9.84
CA LEU A 245 6.96 16.32 -10.99
C LEU A 245 8.12 17.21 -10.53
N PRO A 246 9.37 16.91 -10.92
CA PRO A 246 10.45 17.84 -10.65
C PRO A 246 10.01 19.20 -11.21
N GLU A 247 10.13 20.26 -10.41
CA GLU A 247 10.02 21.62 -10.95
C GLU A 247 10.90 21.62 -12.19
N SER A 248 10.33 21.95 -13.35
CA SER A 248 11.17 22.09 -14.53
C SER A 248 12.26 23.06 -14.13
N ASP A 249 13.52 22.69 -14.30
CA ASP A 249 14.62 23.65 -14.30
C ASP A 249 14.42 24.58 -15.51
N LEU A 250 13.37 25.41 -15.47
CA LEU A 250 13.21 26.63 -16.24
C LEU A 250 13.89 27.72 -15.42
N LEU A 251 15.19 27.52 -15.20
CA LEU A 251 16.13 28.56 -14.85
C LEU A 251 17.38 28.36 -15.70
N LEU A 252 17.31 28.99 -16.89
CA LEU A 252 18.39 29.48 -17.74
C LEU A 252 19.43 28.48 -18.26
#